data_AF-A0A4X2JRC1-F1
#
_entry.id   AF-A0A4X2JRC1-F1
#
_cell.length_a   1.000
_cell.length_b   1.000
_cell.length_c   1.000
_cell.angle_alpha   90.00
_cell.angle_beta   90.00
_cell.angle_gamma   90.00
#
_symmetry.space_group_name_H-M   'P 1'
#
loop_
_entity.id
_entity.type
_entity.pdbx_description
1 polymer ?
#
loop_
_entity_poly.entity_id
_entity_poly.type
_entity_poly.pdbx_seq_one_letter_code
_entity_poly.pdbx_strand_id
1 'polypeptide(L)'
;MEELEHGLLIQPWAWLQLSEDSLLAKAYINTHKGYALLLSDLQHVWHEQVDTSVVSQRAKELNKRLTATPSAFLSHLRDLMCTLLEDPPDPRGATFSCERMAERMSLRVRSELSGLPFHWNFQCTLASPFLVFQHLIRPLMGMSLVLQCQVRELTSLLRLKDAEIQDYQENGAVLSRDRLKTELFDENAVLEQVVTENLPEACSIENGRSFAMKLQNLYVTITKQGFQAERKRQGSGDSQASDRTSSNETDGILLSQPEQQSFSAPSLSVLETLNMETSVPMQRPHLSKVKRKKPKGLFN
;
A
#
# COMPACT_ATOMS: atom_id res chain seq x y z
N MET A 1 -3.51 13.10 19.00
CA MET A 1 -2.23 12.44 18.69
C MET A 1 -2.48 11.18 17.85
N GLU A 2 -3.33 10.27 18.31
CA GLU A 2 -3.71 9.05 17.55
C GLU A 2 -4.18 9.28 16.10
N GLU A 3 -4.94 10.34 15.82
CA GLU A 3 -5.37 10.63 14.44
C GLU A 3 -4.22 10.87 13.47
N LEU A 4 -3.11 11.46 13.93
CA LEU A 4 -1.94 11.70 13.08
C LEU A 4 -1.27 10.38 12.71
N GLU A 5 -1.16 9.44 13.66
CA GLU A 5 -0.61 8.11 13.44
C GLU A 5 -1.52 7.27 12.52
N HIS A 6 -2.84 7.34 12.72
CA HIS A 6 -3.80 6.68 11.83
C HIS A 6 -3.74 7.24 10.41
N GLY A 7 -3.65 8.57 10.28
CA GLY A 7 -3.50 9.24 8.99
C GLY A 7 -2.18 8.88 8.31
N LEU A 8 -1.09 8.72 9.08
CA LEU A 8 0.22 8.28 8.61
C LEU A 8 0.20 6.83 8.12
N LEU A 9 -0.51 5.93 8.81
CA LEU A 9 -0.55 4.51 8.48
C LEU A 9 -0.94 4.26 7.02
N ILE A 10 -1.94 4.99 6.53
CA ILE A 10 -2.48 4.84 5.17
C ILE A 10 -1.72 5.65 4.09
N GLN A 11 -0.65 6.37 4.46
CA GLN A 11 0.19 7.07 3.48
C GLN A 11 1.14 6.10 2.79
N PRO A 12 1.37 6.27 1.46
CA PRO A 12 2.40 5.54 0.75
C PRO A 12 3.79 5.92 1.25
N TRP A 13 4.74 5.01 1.06
CA TRP A 13 6.16 5.31 1.11
C TRP A 13 6.60 5.90 -0.23
N ALA A 14 7.24 7.06 -0.18
CA ALA A 14 7.90 7.65 -1.32
C ALA A 14 9.41 7.63 -1.13
N TRP A 15 10.11 7.70 -2.25
CA TRP A 15 11.56 7.65 -2.29
C TRP A 15 12.12 9.06 -2.44
N LEU A 16 13.01 9.42 -1.53
CA LEU A 16 13.63 10.74 -1.41
C LEU A 16 15.11 10.64 -1.78
N GLN A 17 15.50 11.28 -2.88
CA GLN A 17 16.91 11.48 -3.22
C GLN A 17 17.47 12.64 -2.39
N LEU A 18 18.55 12.37 -1.66
CA LEU A 18 19.36 13.38 -0.97
C LEU A 18 20.70 13.55 -1.71
N SER A 19 21.52 14.50 -1.29
CA SER A 19 22.81 14.79 -1.96
C SER A 19 23.79 13.61 -1.95
N GLU A 20 23.83 12.82 -0.87
CA GLU A 20 24.78 11.72 -0.68
C GLU A 20 24.10 10.39 -0.38
N ASP A 21 22.79 10.39 -0.15
CA ASP A 21 22.02 9.23 0.31
C ASP A 21 20.63 9.21 -0.32
N SER A 22 19.86 8.17 -0.02
CA SER A 22 18.44 8.09 -0.32
C SER A 22 17.67 7.55 0.87
N LEU A 23 16.42 7.97 1.01
CA LEU A 23 15.53 7.53 2.09
C LEU A 23 14.17 7.13 1.54
N LEU A 24 13.51 6.24 2.25
CA LEU A 24 12.06 6.11 2.18
C LEU A 24 11.43 7.04 3.20
N ALA A 25 10.41 7.77 2.79
CA ALA A 25 9.68 8.69 3.64
C ALA A 25 8.18 8.55 3.45
N LYS A 26 7.43 8.71 4.55
CA LYS A 26 5.98 8.87 4.53
C LYS A 26 5.60 9.90 5.57
N ALA A 27 4.69 10.80 5.22
CA ALA A 27 4.28 11.90 6.08
C ALA A 27 2.77 12.11 6.03
N TYR A 28 2.18 12.44 7.17
CA TYR A 28 0.79 12.87 7.25
C TYR A 28 0.73 14.20 8.00
N ILE A 29 0.19 15.22 7.33
CA ILE A 29 0.16 16.59 7.85
C ILE A 29 -1.29 17.05 7.97
N ASN A 30 -1.74 17.29 9.20
CA ASN A 30 -3.04 17.88 9.51
C ASN A 30 -2.84 19.33 9.99
N THR A 31 -3.36 20.29 9.22
CA THR A 31 -3.20 21.74 9.44
C THR A 31 -3.70 22.23 10.80
N HIS A 32 -4.53 21.46 11.49
CA HIS A 32 -5.08 21.81 12.81
C HIS A 32 -4.44 21.05 13.96
N LYS A 33 -3.79 19.91 13.70
CA LYS A 33 -3.27 19.01 14.74
C LYS A 33 -1.76 18.87 14.75
N GLY A 34 -1.08 19.13 13.63
CA GLY A 34 0.35 18.92 13.47
C GLY A 34 0.66 17.86 12.42
N TYR A 35 1.74 17.10 12.60
CA TYR A 35 2.13 16.07 11.66
C TYR A 35 2.74 14.85 12.32
N ALA A 36 2.77 13.75 11.57
CA ALA A 36 3.58 12.58 11.84
C ALA A 36 4.40 12.23 10.59
N LEU A 37 5.65 11.84 10.80
CA LEU A 37 6.63 11.53 9.76
C LEU A 37 7.35 10.23 10.11
N LEU A 38 7.50 9.35 9.13
CA LEU A 38 8.41 8.19 9.19
C LEU A 38 9.48 8.33 8.11
N LEU A 39 10.72 8.04 8.48
CA LEU A 39 11.88 7.97 7.60
C LEU A 39 12.55 6.61 7.74
N SER A 40 13.13 6.07 6.67
CA SER A 40 13.93 4.85 6.73
C SER A 40 15.03 4.85 5.68
N ASP A 41 16.21 4.40 6.06
CA ASP A 41 17.33 4.08 5.17
C ASP A 41 17.44 2.56 4.90
N LEU A 42 16.36 1.83 5.16
CA LEU A 42 16.24 0.36 5.13
C LEU A 42 17.02 -0.38 6.23
N GLN A 43 17.86 0.30 7.01
CA GLN A 43 18.54 -0.28 8.17
C GLN A 43 17.84 0.12 9.48
N HIS A 44 17.48 1.40 9.58
CA HIS A 44 16.78 1.97 10.71
C HIS A 44 15.50 2.65 10.24
N VAL A 45 14.64 2.91 11.20
CA VAL A 45 13.41 3.65 11.01
C VAL A 45 13.38 4.75 12.06
N TRP A 46 13.13 5.97 11.62
CA TRP A 46 12.98 7.13 12.48
C TRP A 46 11.58 7.69 12.38
N HIS A 47 11.10 8.23 13.50
CA HIS A 47 9.76 8.79 13.63
C HIS A 47 9.86 10.17 14.28
N GLU A 48 9.01 11.08 13.81
CA GLU A 48 8.72 12.33 14.49
C GLU A 48 7.21 12.56 14.47
N GLN A 49 6.68 12.93 15.62
CA GLN A 49 5.31 13.42 15.75
C GLN A 49 5.32 14.75 16.51
N VAL A 50 4.69 15.76 15.94
CA VAL A 50 4.60 17.08 16.56
C VAL A 50 3.19 17.63 16.48
N ASP A 51 2.83 18.43 17.47
CA ASP A 51 1.59 19.20 17.48
C ASP A 51 1.78 20.65 17.02
N THR A 52 0.69 21.41 16.96
CA THR A 52 0.72 22.83 16.55
C THR A 52 1.52 23.74 17.49
N SER A 53 1.69 23.37 18.75
CA SER A 53 2.45 24.15 19.74
C SER A 53 3.95 24.06 19.46
N VAL A 54 4.45 22.83 19.25
CA VAL A 54 5.83 22.56 18.85
C VAL A 54 6.10 23.18 17.48
N VAL A 55 5.14 23.09 16.56
CA VAL A 55 5.27 23.73 15.24
C VAL A 55 5.42 25.24 15.38
N SER A 56 4.59 25.89 16.20
CA SER A 56 4.68 27.34 16.41
C SER A 56 6.02 27.76 17.01
N GLN A 57 6.50 27.03 18.01
CA GLN A 57 7.78 27.32 18.65
C GLN A 57 8.94 27.16 17.65
N ARG A 58 9.03 26.00 17.00
CA ARG A 58 10.10 25.69 16.04
C ARG A 58 10.08 26.65 14.85
N ALA A 59 8.90 27.02 14.36
CA ALA A 59 8.75 27.99 13.29
C ALA A 59 9.34 29.36 13.67
N LYS A 60 9.06 29.86 14.89
CA LYS A 60 9.60 31.13 15.39
C LYS A 60 11.13 31.10 15.55
N GLU A 61 11.67 29.97 16.00
CA GLU A 61 13.11 29.78 16.19
C GLU A 61 13.85 29.76 14.83
N LEU A 62 13.32 29.01 13.85
CA LEU A 62 13.96 28.82 12.54
C LEU A 62 13.69 29.97 11.57
N ASN A 63 12.53 30.65 11.66
CA ASN A 63 12.09 31.65 10.71
C ASN A 63 11.77 32.98 11.40
N LYS A 64 12.78 33.61 12.01
CA LYS A 64 12.63 34.83 12.83
C LYS A 64 11.95 36.02 12.13
N ARG A 65 11.93 36.04 10.79
CA ARG A 65 11.32 37.11 9.97
C ARG A 65 9.94 36.74 9.42
N LEU A 66 9.50 35.50 9.63
CA LEU A 66 8.27 34.97 9.03
C LEU A 66 7.16 34.94 10.08
N THR A 67 6.15 35.77 9.89
CA THR A 67 4.98 35.85 10.77
C THR A 67 3.82 35.13 10.11
N ALA A 68 3.64 33.84 10.43
CA ALA A 68 2.51 33.06 9.93
C ALA A 68 1.92 32.17 11.03
N THR A 69 0.65 31.80 10.85
CA THR A 69 -0.03 30.89 11.78
C THR A 69 0.52 29.47 11.64
N PRO A 70 0.47 28.63 12.69
CA PRO A 70 0.92 27.24 12.61
C PRO A 70 0.24 26.46 11.50
N SER A 71 -1.05 26.74 11.23
CA SER A 71 -1.80 26.12 10.14
C SER A 71 -1.28 26.50 8.75
N ALA A 72 -0.86 27.74 8.54
CA ALA A 72 -0.24 28.17 7.28
C ALA A 72 1.13 27.50 7.09
N PHE A 73 1.93 27.41 8.16
CA PHE A 73 3.19 26.64 8.15
C PHE A 73 2.97 25.17 7.79
N LEU A 74 1.99 24.52 8.42
CA LEU A 74 1.66 23.12 8.14
C LEU A 74 1.12 22.93 6.72
N SER A 75 0.37 23.89 6.18
CA SER A 75 -0.07 23.85 4.78
C SER A 75 1.12 23.89 3.84
N HIS A 76 2.06 24.83 4.05
CA HIS A 76 3.28 24.92 3.24
C HIS A 76 4.14 23.66 3.34
N LEU A 77 4.31 23.11 4.55
CA LEU A 77 5.01 21.83 4.73
C LEU A 77 4.32 20.68 3.99
N ARG A 78 2.98 20.66 3.96
CA ARG A 78 2.24 19.67 3.17
C ARG A 78 2.55 19.80 1.69
N ASP A 79 2.52 21.00 1.15
CA ASP A 79 2.79 21.23 -0.27
C ASP A 79 4.25 20.85 -0.63
N LEU A 80 5.21 21.18 0.24
CA LEU A 80 6.61 20.76 0.10
C LEU A 80 6.78 19.24 0.16
N MET A 81 6.07 18.56 1.06
CA MET A 81 6.15 17.11 1.14
C MET A 81 5.44 16.43 -0.04
N CYS A 82 4.28 16.91 -0.48
CA CYS A 82 3.62 16.37 -1.67
C CYS A 82 4.49 16.50 -2.92
N THR A 83 5.10 17.67 -3.14
CA THR A 83 6.03 17.88 -4.27
C THR A 83 7.30 17.04 -4.19
N LEU A 84 7.74 16.69 -2.98
CA LEU A 84 8.90 15.84 -2.77
C LEU A 84 8.61 14.35 -2.96
N LEU A 85 7.42 13.92 -2.54
CA LEU A 85 7.02 12.52 -2.52
C LEU A 85 6.39 12.07 -3.86
N GLU A 86 6.12 13.00 -4.79
CA GLU A 86 5.68 12.74 -6.16
C GLU A 86 6.84 13.01 -7.16
N ASP A 87 7.15 12.04 -8.04
CA ASP A 87 8.29 12.05 -8.98
C ASP A 87 8.03 12.93 -10.24
N PRO A 88 9.03 13.52 -10.94
CA PRO A 88 10.36 13.99 -10.54
C PRO A 88 10.35 15.53 -10.29
N PRO A 89 11.43 16.13 -9.76
CA PRO A 89 11.39 17.44 -9.14
C PRO A 89 11.15 18.54 -10.18
N ASP A 90 10.04 19.26 -10.05
CA ASP A 90 10.07 20.67 -10.41
C ASP A 90 11.05 21.32 -9.42
N PRO A 91 12.14 21.98 -9.85
CA PRO A 91 13.10 22.65 -8.97
C PRO A 91 12.49 23.91 -8.36
N ARG A 92 11.32 23.80 -7.75
CA ARG A 92 10.66 24.83 -6.95
C ARG A 92 11.40 25.00 -5.62
N GLY A 93 12.65 25.46 -5.70
CA GLY A 93 13.42 26.10 -4.63
C GLY A 93 13.67 25.28 -3.36
N ALA A 94 13.18 24.05 -3.24
CA ALA A 94 13.28 23.24 -2.02
C ALA A 94 14.54 22.35 -2.06
N THR A 95 15.46 22.58 -1.14
CA THR A 95 16.67 21.75 -0.94
C THR A 95 16.51 20.94 0.34
N PHE A 96 16.78 19.63 0.24
CA PHE A 96 16.74 18.70 1.35
C PHE A 96 18.17 18.28 1.72
N SER A 97 18.46 18.27 3.01
CA SER A 97 19.71 17.73 3.54
C SER A 97 19.43 16.92 4.79
N CYS A 98 20.19 15.84 4.98
CA CYS A 98 20.05 14.96 6.13
C CYS A 98 21.31 14.99 6.98
N GLU A 99 21.13 15.01 8.29
CA GLU A 99 22.20 14.82 9.26
C GLU A 99 21.84 13.66 10.18
N ARG A 100 22.71 12.64 10.20
CA ARG A 100 22.53 11.43 11.00
C ARG A 100 23.40 11.51 12.25
N MET A 101 22.78 11.28 13.39
CA MET A 101 23.44 11.08 14.69
C MET A 101 23.02 9.71 15.24
N ALA A 102 23.76 9.17 16.21
CA ALA A 102 23.62 7.77 16.67
C ALA A 102 22.17 7.30 16.87
N GLU A 103 21.32 8.07 17.56
CA GLU A 103 19.91 7.72 17.82
C GLU A 103 18.91 8.73 17.24
N ARG A 104 19.41 9.74 16.52
CA ARG A 104 18.60 10.87 16.05
C ARG A 104 18.91 11.18 14.60
N MET A 105 17.88 11.54 13.86
CA MET A 105 17.98 11.92 12.47
C MET A 105 17.36 13.29 12.28
N SER A 106 18.07 14.17 11.58
CA SER A 106 17.64 15.53 11.31
C SER A 106 17.46 15.72 9.81
N LEU A 107 16.22 15.85 9.35
CA LEU A 107 15.92 16.16 7.94
C LEU A 107 15.63 17.65 7.81
N ARG A 108 16.56 18.38 7.19
CA ARG A 108 16.46 19.82 6.96
C ARG A 108 15.87 20.11 5.59
N VAL A 109 14.89 21.01 5.58
CA VAL A 109 14.25 21.56 4.38
C VAL A 109 14.55 23.04 4.31
N ARG A 110 15.05 23.49 3.17
CA ARG A 110 15.19 24.90 2.84
C ARG A 110 14.36 25.18 1.59
N SER A 111 13.42 26.09 1.65
CA SER A 111 12.60 26.48 0.50
C SER A 111 12.31 27.98 0.53
N GLU A 112 11.43 28.43 -0.36
CA GLU A 112 10.93 29.79 -0.35
C GLU A 112 9.42 29.78 -0.07
N LEU A 113 8.95 30.72 0.73
CA LEU A 113 7.53 30.98 0.97
C LEU A 113 7.26 32.46 0.66
N SER A 114 6.60 32.73 -0.46
CA SER A 114 6.22 34.08 -0.91
C SER A 114 7.40 35.08 -0.98
N GLY A 115 8.53 34.71 -1.59
CA GLY A 115 9.71 35.58 -1.67
C GLY A 115 10.64 35.52 -0.45
N LEU A 116 10.25 34.83 0.63
CA LEU A 116 11.02 34.76 1.86
C LEU A 116 11.66 33.38 2.07
N PRO A 117 12.91 33.31 2.55
CA PRO A 117 13.56 32.05 2.90
C PRO A 117 12.78 31.32 4.01
N PHE A 118 12.43 30.07 3.73
CA PHE A 118 11.74 29.17 4.62
C PHE A 118 12.67 28.03 5.05
N HIS A 119 12.75 27.79 6.36
CA HIS A 119 13.58 26.76 6.96
C HIS A 119 12.74 25.86 7.86
N TRP A 120 12.88 24.55 7.68
CA TRP A 120 12.31 23.56 8.57
C TRP A 120 13.33 22.49 8.90
N ASN A 121 13.23 21.94 10.11
CA ASN A 121 14.03 20.80 10.52
C ASN A 121 13.12 19.77 11.20
N PHE A 122 13.02 18.59 10.59
CA PHE A 122 12.39 17.43 11.21
C PHE A 122 13.39 16.77 12.15
N GLN A 123 13.01 16.60 13.40
CA GLN A 123 13.87 16.04 14.45
C GLN A 123 13.34 14.66 14.83
N CYS A 124 13.79 13.65 14.10
CA CYS A 124 13.31 12.29 14.26
C CYS A 124 14.16 11.50 15.27
N THR A 125 13.49 10.66 16.05
CA THR A 125 14.11 9.67 16.95
C THR A 125 13.89 8.28 16.39
N LEU A 126 14.63 7.27 16.86
CA LEU A 126 14.35 5.89 16.48
C LEU A 126 12.87 5.53 16.71
N ALA A 127 12.25 4.94 15.70
CA ALA A 127 10.86 4.52 15.76
C ALA A 127 10.71 3.35 16.74
N SER A 128 9.58 3.30 17.45
CA SER A 128 9.30 2.19 18.34
C SER A 128 9.14 0.88 17.53
N PRO A 129 9.43 -0.29 18.14
CA PRO A 129 9.21 -1.58 17.47
C PRO A 129 7.76 -1.76 16.99
N PHE A 130 6.80 -1.17 17.70
CA PHE A 130 5.39 -1.18 17.32
C PHE A 130 5.13 -0.42 16.00
N LEU A 131 5.72 0.76 15.82
CA LEU A 131 5.62 1.51 14.56
C LEU A 131 6.28 0.76 13.40
N VAL A 132 7.45 0.15 13.63
CA VAL A 132 8.11 -0.70 12.61
C VAL A 132 7.21 -1.87 12.22
N PHE A 133 6.60 -2.53 13.21
CA PHE A 133 5.66 -3.62 12.96
C PHE A 133 4.45 -3.18 12.14
N GLN A 134 3.81 -2.07 12.52
CA GLN A 134 2.61 -1.56 11.86
C GLN A 134 2.87 -1.01 10.46
N HIS A 135 3.97 -0.29 10.25
CA HIS A 135 4.24 0.41 9.00
C HIS A 135 5.07 -0.39 7.99
N LEU A 136 5.81 -1.41 8.42
CA LEU A 136 6.66 -2.21 7.53
C LEU A 136 6.33 -3.71 7.61
N ILE A 137 6.54 -4.34 8.76
CA ILE A 137 6.53 -5.82 8.86
C ILE A 137 5.16 -6.39 8.45
N ARG A 138 4.09 -5.95 9.10
CA ARG A 138 2.75 -6.49 8.83
C ARG A 138 2.23 -6.17 7.42
N PRO A 139 2.38 -4.93 6.89
CA PRO A 139 2.02 -4.66 5.51
C PRO A 139 2.81 -5.50 4.50
N LEU A 140 4.13 -5.62 4.65
CA LEU A 140 4.97 -6.40 3.74
C LEU A 140 4.60 -7.89 3.75
N MET A 141 4.35 -8.47 4.93
CA MET A 141 3.84 -9.85 5.04
C MET A 141 2.49 -10.01 4.32
N GLY A 142 1.58 -9.05 4.50
CA GLY A 142 0.30 -9.04 3.78
C GLY A 142 0.48 -8.95 2.27
N MET A 143 1.44 -8.14 1.81
CA MET A 143 1.73 -7.97 0.38
C MET A 143 2.24 -9.26 -0.22
N SER A 144 3.18 -9.94 0.45
CA SER A 144 3.68 -11.24 0.02
C SER A 144 2.57 -12.27 -0.12
N LEU A 145 1.63 -12.32 0.83
CA LEU A 145 0.48 -13.24 0.77
C LEU A 145 -0.45 -12.92 -0.41
N VAL A 146 -0.76 -11.65 -0.65
CA VAL A 146 -1.63 -11.24 -1.77
C VAL A 146 -0.96 -11.53 -3.11
N LEU A 147 0.32 -11.20 -3.26
CA LEU A 147 1.09 -11.49 -4.47
C LEU A 147 1.15 -13.00 -4.73
N GLN A 148 1.33 -13.82 -3.68
CA GLN A 148 1.31 -15.28 -3.81
C GLN A 148 -0.07 -15.80 -4.27
N CYS A 149 -1.18 -15.21 -3.78
CA CYS A 149 -2.51 -15.54 -4.26
C CYS A 149 -2.67 -15.17 -5.75
N GLN A 150 -2.20 -13.99 -6.16
CA GLN A 150 -2.23 -13.57 -7.57
C GLN A 150 -1.46 -14.52 -8.48
N VAL A 151 -0.27 -14.97 -8.08
CA VAL A 151 0.51 -15.97 -8.83
C VAL A 151 -0.30 -17.26 -9.02
N ARG A 152 -0.97 -17.75 -7.97
CA ARG A 152 -1.81 -18.95 -8.04
C ARG A 152 -3.01 -18.77 -8.97
N GLU A 153 -3.69 -17.63 -8.90
CA GLU A 153 -4.84 -17.32 -9.76
C GLU A 153 -4.43 -17.23 -11.23
N LEU A 154 -3.32 -16.56 -11.53
CA LEU A 154 -2.76 -16.46 -12.88
C LEU A 154 -2.33 -17.84 -13.42
N THR A 155 -1.71 -18.67 -12.57
CA THR A 155 -1.36 -20.06 -12.90
C THR A 155 -2.58 -20.88 -13.28
N SER A 156 -3.68 -20.75 -12.52
CA SER A 156 -4.95 -21.41 -12.83
C SER A 156 -5.54 -20.93 -14.16
N LEU A 157 -5.50 -19.62 -14.40
CA LEU A 157 -5.99 -19.01 -15.65
C LEU A 157 -5.19 -19.48 -16.87
N LEU A 158 -3.85 -19.59 -16.74
CA LEU A 158 -2.99 -20.09 -17.80
C LEU A 158 -3.29 -21.56 -18.14
N ARG A 159 -3.47 -22.42 -17.12
CA ARG A 159 -3.90 -23.81 -17.33
C ARG A 159 -5.26 -23.91 -18.02
N LEU A 160 -6.20 -23.04 -17.68
CA LEU A 160 -7.51 -23.00 -18.34
C LEU A 160 -7.37 -22.60 -19.82
N LYS A 161 -6.46 -21.67 -20.12
CA LYS A 161 -6.17 -21.24 -21.49
C LYS A 161 -5.48 -22.34 -22.31
N ASP A 162 -4.57 -23.10 -21.71
CA ASP A 162 -3.95 -24.25 -22.38
C ASP A 162 -4.98 -25.34 -22.70
N ALA A 163 -5.91 -25.63 -21.78
CA ALA A 163 -7.01 -26.56 -22.03
C ALA A 163 -7.92 -26.10 -23.17
N GLU A 164 -8.24 -24.80 -23.23
CA GLU A 164 -8.99 -24.19 -24.33
C GLU A 164 -8.26 -24.32 -25.69
N ILE A 165 -6.94 -24.06 -25.71
CA ILE A 165 -6.11 -24.23 -26.90
C ILE A 165 -6.07 -25.69 -27.36
N GLN A 166 -5.96 -26.62 -26.41
CA GLN A 166 -5.96 -28.06 -26.69
C GLN A 166 -7.29 -28.51 -27.30
N ASP A 167 -8.43 -28.07 -26.74
CA ASP A 167 -9.76 -28.38 -27.30
C ASP A 167 -9.89 -27.89 -28.75
N TYR A 168 -9.39 -26.69 -29.08
CA TYR A 168 -9.36 -26.23 -30.46
C TYR A 168 -8.55 -27.15 -31.38
N GLN A 169 -7.38 -27.62 -30.92
CA GLN A 169 -6.52 -28.51 -31.71
C GLN A 169 -7.17 -29.89 -31.90
N GLU A 170 -7.78 -30.45 -30.86
CA GLU A 170 -8.49 -31.74 -30.91
C GLU A 170 -9.71 -31.68 -31.82
N ASN A 171 -10.39 -30.53 -31.90
CA ASN A 171 -11.50 -30.28 -32.82
C ASN A 171 -11.04 -29.92 -34.25
N GLY A 172 -9.75 -30.03 -34.56
CA GLY A 172 -9.19 -29.86 -35.91
C GLY A 172 -8.94 -28.42 -36.33
N ALA A 173 -8.97 -27.46 -35.40
CA ALA A 173 -8.57 -26.09 -35.69
C ALA A 173 -7.05 -26.02 -35.95
N VAL A 174 -6.68 -25.33 -37.02
CA VAL A 174 -5.27 -25.12 -37.40
C VAL A 174 -4.93 -23.64 -37.26
N LEU A 175 -3.79 -23.35 -36.64
CA LEU A 175 -3.26 -22.00 -36.54
C LEU A 175 -2.94 -21.46 -37.92
N SER A 176 -3.42 -20.25 -38.23
CA SER A 176 -3.06 -19.55 -39.47
C SER A 176 -1.65 -18.96 -39.43
N ARG A 177 -1.07 -18.80 -38.24
CA ARG A 177 0.26 -18.21 -38.00
C ARG A 177 0.98 -18.98 -36.91
N ASP A 178 1.91 -19.83 -37.29
CA ASP A 178 2.62 -20.74 -36.35
C ASP A 178 3.37 -20.01 -35.23
N ARG A 179 3.87 -18.79 -35.49
CA ARG A 179 4.55 -17.96 -34.48
C ARG A 179 3.69 -17.53 -33.28
N LEU A 180 2.36 -17.72 -33.37
CA LEU A 180 1.44 -17.42 -32.26
C LEU A 180 1.25 -18.63 -31.33
N LYS A 181 1.79 -19.80 -31.69
CA LYS A 181 1.75 -20.98 -30.84
C LYS A 181 2.62 -20.72 -29.60
N THR A 182 2.01 -20.85 -28.43
CA THR A 182 2.72 -20.84 -27.14
C THR A 182 3.05 -22.26 -26.70
N GLU A 183 4.08 -22.39 -25.88
CA GLU A 183 4.35 -23.65 -25.18
C GLU A 183 3.34 -23.86 -24.04
N LEU A 184 3.15 -25.12 -23.65
CA LEU A 184 2.26 -25.45 -22.54
C LEU A 184 2.84 -24.91 -21.24
N PHE A 185 2.01 -24.26 -20.43
CA PHE A 185 2.43 -23.63 -19.21
C PHE A 185 2.85 -24.66 -18.16
N ASP A 186 4.11 -24.56 -17.72
CA ASP A 186 4.67 -25.32 -16.60
C ASP A 186 5.06 -24.37 -15.46
N GLU A 187 4.34 -24.48 -14.35
CA GLU A 187 4.54 -23.67 -13.15
C GLU A 187 5.95 -23.84 -12.56
N ASN A 188 6.50 -25.04 -12.58
CA ASN A 188 7.81 -25.31 -11.99
C ASN A 188 8.93 -24.71 -12.86
N ALA A 189 8.83 -24.88 -14.18
CA ALA A 189 9.80 -24.31 -15.11
C ALA A 189 9.82 -22.77 -15.03
N VAL A 190 8.64 -22.14 -14.94
CA VAL A 190 8.53 -20.69 -14.76
C VAL A 190 9.11 -20.24 -13.42
N LEU A 191 8.85 -20.97 -12.34
CA LEU A 191 9.41 -20.63 -11.03
C LEU A 191 10.93 -20.75 -11.02
N GLU A 192 11.49 -21.81 -11.60
CA GLU A 192 12.94 -21.99 -11.74
C GLU A 192 13.57 -20.87 -12.58
N GLN A 193 12.92 -20.47 -13.69
CA GLN A 193 13.38 -19.36 -14.51
C GLN A 193 13.35 -18.05 -13.73
N VAL A 194 12.26 -17.76 -12.99
CA VAL A 194 12.14 -16.56 -12.16
C VAL A 194 13.22 -16.53 -11.08
N VAL A 195 13.50 -17.67 -10.44
CA VAL A 195 14.56 -17.78 -9.42
C VAL A 195 15.95 -17.57 -10.03
N THR A 196 16.18 -18.07 -11.24
CA THR A 196 17.51 -17.99 -11.87
C THR A 196 17.77 -16.60 -12.48
N GLU A 197 16.78 -16.02 -13.14
CA GLU A 197 16.93 -14.80 -13.94
C GLU A 197 16.54 -13.53 -13.16
N ASN A 198 15.45 -13.60 -12.38
CA ASN A 198 14.85 -12.40 -11.76
C ASN A 198 15.18 -12.24 -10.28
N LEU A 199 15.54 -13.32 -9.56
CA LEU A 199 15.84 -13.24 -8.12
C LEU A 199 17.01 -12.29 -7.80
N PRO A 200 18.13 -12.27 -8.55
CA PRO A 200 19.21 -11.35 -8.25
C PRO A 200 18.79 -9.88 -8.31
N GLU A 201 17.98 -9.52 -9.31
CA GLU A 201 17.42 -8.16 -9.45
C GLU A 201 16.38 -7.88 -8.36
N ALA A 202 15.50 -8.84 -8.04
CA ALA A 202 14.49 -8.70 -7.01
C ALA A 202 15.08 -8.59 -5.59
N CYS A 203 16.23 -9.21 -5.34
CA CYS A 203 16.97 -9.13 -4.07
C CYS A 203 17.85 -7.87 -3.97
N SER A 204 18.08 -7.16 -5.08
CA SER A 204 18.78 -5.88 -5.09
C SER A 204 17.86 -4.77 -4.59
N ILE A 205 17.62 -4.73 -3.28
CA ILE A 205 16.88 -3.67 -2.59
C ILE A 205 17.86 -2.56 -2.21
N GLU A 206 18.66 -2.05 -3.16
CA GLU A 206 19.78 -1.15 -2.83
C GLU A 206 19.31 0.14 -2.12
N ASN A 207 18.18 0.71 -2.53
CA ASN A 207 17.71 1.99 -2.02
C ASN A 207 16.19 2.10 -1.82
N GLY A 208 15.46 0.99 -1.97
CA GLY A 208 14.01 0.96 -1.78
C GLY A 208 13.19 1.65 -2.88
N ARG A 209 13.82 2.20 -3.93
CA ARG A 209 13.12 2.92 -5.01
C ARG A 209 12.09 2.04 -5.73
N SER A 210 12.43 0.78 -6.02
CA SER A 210 11.50 -0.16 -6.65
C SER A 210 10.22 -0.38 -5.80
N PHE A 211 10.37 -0.45 -4.48
CA PHE A 211 9.23 -0.54 -3.56
C PHE A 211 8.37 0.72 -3.62
N ALA A 212 8.99 1.91 -3.55
CA ALA A 212 8.29 3.20 -3.63
C ALA A 212 7.60 3.45 -4.98
N MET A 213 8.14 2.94 -6.08
CA MET A 213 7.59 3.19 -7.42
C MET A 213 6.59 2.14 -7.89
N LYS A 214 6.79 0.85 -7.54
CA LYS A 214 6.00 -0.26 -8.10
C LYS A 214 4.94 -0.81 -7.14
N LEU A 215 5.16 -0.72 -5.83
CA LEU A 215 4.39 -1.51 -4.86
C LEU A 215 3.46 -0.70 -3.93
N GLN A 216 3.46 0.64 -4.04
CA GLN A 216 2.74 1.49 -3.09
C GLN A 216 1.23 1.37 -3.16
N ASN A 217 0.65 1.09 -4.34
CA ASN A 217 -0.79 0.87 -4.45
C ASN A 217 -1.22 -0.36 -3.60
N LEU A 218 -0.50 -1.47 -3.72
CA LEU A 218 -0.75 -2.66 -2.93
C LEU A 218 -0.50 -2.41 -1.44
N TYR A 219 0.59 -1.73 -1.09
CA TYR A 219 0.90 -1.34 0.29
C TYR A 219 -0.23 -0.52 0.94
N VAL A 220 -0.71 0.53 0.24
CA VAL A 220 -1.79 1.40 0.73
C VAL A 220 -3.10 0.63 0.87
N THR A 221 -3.40 -0.27 -0.07
CA THR A 221 -4.58 -1.13 -0.01
C THR A 221 -4.56 -2.03 1.23
N ILE A 222 -3.42 -2.68 1.51
CA ILE A 222 -3.27 -3.58 2.66
C ILE A 222 -3.30 -2.84 3.99
N THR A 223 -2.63 -1.69 4.08
CA THR A 223 -2.66 -0.87 5.30
C THR A 223 -4.06 -0.31 5.58
N LYS A 224 -4.80 0.14 4.56
CA LYS A 224 -6.21 0.53 4.70
C LYS A 224 -7.08 -0.64 5.18
N GLN A 225 -6.91 -1.82 4.59
CA GLN A 225 -7.69 -3.01 4.97
C GLN A 225 -7.37 -3.45 6.40
N GLY A 226 -6.09 -3.50 6.76
CA GLY A 226 -5.63 -3.85 8.12
C GLY A 226 -6.21 -2.90 9.17
N PHE A 227 -6.17 -1.59 8.89
CA PHE A 227 -6.74 -0.57 9.75
C PHE A 227 -8.27 -0.70 9.92
N GLN A 228 -9.00 -0.95 8.83
CA GLN A 228 -10.45 -1.15 8.90
C GLN A 228 -10.83 -2.41 9.68
N ALA A 229 -10.07 -3.50 9.52
CA ALA A 229 -10.30 -4.75 10.23
C ALA A 229 -10.09 -4.59 11.75
N GLU A 230 -9.09 -3.80 12.16
CA GLU A 230 -8.84 -3.50 13.58
C GLU A 230 -9.96 -2.67 14.20
N ARG A 231 -10.43 -1.62 13.52
CA ARG A 231 -11.57 -0.83 14.00
C ARG A 231 -12.85 -1.66 14.16
N LYS A 232 -13.12 -2.58 13.23
CA LYS A 232 -14.28 -3.49 13.32
C LYS A 232 -14.20 -4.41 14.54
N ARG A 233 -13.02 -4.94 14.86
CA ARG A 233 -12.82 -5.79 16.04
C ARG A 233 -13.02 -5.01 17.34
N GLN A 234 -12.58 -3.75 17.38
CA GLN A 234 -12.66 -2.92 18.58
C GLN A 234 -14.08 -2.36 18.80
N GLY A 235 -14.83 -2.05 17.73
CA GLY A 235 -16.23 -1.60 17.82
C GLY A 235 -17.25 -2.71 18.09
N SER A 236 -16.87 -3.99 17.98
CA SER A 236 -17.76 -5.13 18.24
C SER A 236 -17.76 -5.60 19.71
N GLY A 237 -16.88 -5.06 20.56
CA GLY A 237 -16.73 -5.47 21.96
C GLY A 237 -17.71 -4.85 22.94
N ASP A 238 -18.35 -3.73 22.61
CA ASP A 238 -19.10 -2.89 23.57
C ASP A 238 -20.63 -3.03 23.48
N SER A 239 -21.16 -4.14 22.94
CA SER A 239 -22.63 -4.36 22.83
C SER A 239 -23.13 -5.68 23.42
N GLN A 240 -22.33 -6.39 24.22
CA GLN A 240 -22.80 -7.53 25.00
C GLN A 240 -22.31 -7.46 26.45
N ALA A 241 -22.76 -6.44 27.17
CA ALA A 241 -22.68 -6.38 28.62
C ALA A 241 -23.99 -5.79 29.19
N SER A 242 -25.11 -6.39 28.82
CA SER A 242 -26.30 -6.42 29.67
C SER A 242 -26.97 -7.76 29.43
N ASP A 243 -27.45 -8.35 30.51
CA ASP A 243 -28.17 -9.63 30.60
C ASP A 243 -27.29 -10.87 30.76
N ARG A 244 -26.81 -11.08 32.00
CA ARG A 244 -27.20 -12.24 32.82
C ARG A 244 -26.58 -12.13 34.21
N THR A 245 -27.38 -11.65 35.16
CA THR A 245 -27.21 -11.88 36.59
C THR A 245 -27.90 -13.19 36.98
N SER A 246 -27.29 -13.89 37.95
CA SER A 246 -27.73 -15.12 38.65
C SER A 246 -27.63 -16.41 37.82
N SER A 247 -27.00 -17.50 38.29
CA SER A 247 -26.81 -18.01 39.66
C SER A 247 -25.48 -18.78 39.82
N ASN A 248 -24.81 -18.58 40.96
CA ASN A 248 -23.78 -19.47 41.51
C ASN A 248 -24.39 -20.81 41.91
N GLU A 249 -23.69 -21.93 41.67
CA GLU A 249 -23.09 -22.80 42.72
C GLU A 249 -22.47 -24.07 42.10
N THR A 250 -21.59 -24.68 42.88
CA THR A 250 -20.36 -25.39 42.52
C THR A 250 -20.51 -26.93 42.48
N ASP A 251 -19.51 -27.58 41.87
CA ASP A 251 -18.94 -28.93 42.13
C ASP A 251 -19.19 -30.05 41.11
N GLY A 252 -18.09 -30.67 40.64
CA GLY A 252 -18.15 -31.95 39.89
C GLY A 252 -16.95 -32.32 38.99
N ILE A 253 -15.78 -32.54 39.60
CA ILE A 253 -14.67 -33.48 39.31
C ILE A 253 -14.68 -34.44 38.05
N LEU A 254 -13.51 -34.48 37.38
CA LEU A 254 -12.75 -35.56 36.68
C LEU A 254 -12.97 -35.98 35.18
N LEU A 255 -11.82 -35.93 34.46
CA LEU A 255 -11.31 -36.58 33.22
C LEU A 255 -12.21 -37.39 32.27
N SER A 256 -12.02 -37.18 30.95
CA SER A 256 -11.65 -38.22 29.95
C SER A 256 -11.18 -37.60 28.61
N GLN A 257 -10.49 -38.42 27.82
CA GLN A 257 -9.54 -38.17 26.72
C GLN A 257 -10.13 -37.73 25.34
N PRO A 258 -9.33 -37.56 24.26
CA PRO A 258 -9.51 -36.53 23.23
C PRO A 258 -10.33 -37.00 22.01
N GLU A 259 -11.07 -36.08 21.39
CA GLU A 259 -11.66 -36.31 20.08
C GLU A 259 -11.07 -35.36 19.03
N GLN A 260 -10.71 -35.99 17.92
CA GLN A 260 -10.22 -35.42 16.68
C GLN A 260 -11.19 -34.35 16.15
N GLN A 261 -10.70 -33.15 15.86
CA GLN A 261 -11.41 -32.20 15.01
C GLN A 261 -10.63 -31.95 13.73
N SER A 262 -11.28 -32.35 12.65
CA SER A 262 -11.01 -32.05 11.25
C SER A 262 -10.64 -30.59 11.02
N PHE A 263 -9.50 -30.35 10.36
CA PHE A 263 -9.19 -29.06 9.77
C PHE A 263 -10.09 -28.82 8.55
N SER A 264 -11.14 -28.02 8.73
CA SER A 264 -11.91 -27.45 7.62
C SER A 264 -11.28 -26.11 7.21
N ALA A 265 -10.99 -25.97 5.92
CA ALA A 265 -10.42 -24.77 5.31
C ALA A 265 -11.36 -23.55 5.48
N PRO A 266 -10.82 -22.32 5.62
CA PRO A 266 -11.65 -21.12 5.65
C PRO A 266 -12.18 -20.79 4.24
N SER A 267 -13.45 -20.39 4.20
CA SER A 267 -14.28 -20.17 3.02
C SER A 267 -13.91 -18.92 2.20
N LEU A 268 -14.13 -19.06 0.88
CA LEU A 268 -13.94 -18.11 -0.22
C LEU A 268 -14.90 -16.91 -0.19
N SER A 269 -14.84 -16.04 0.82
CA SER A 269 -15.69 -14.83 0.90
C SER A 269 -14.93 -13.51 0.82
N VAL A 270 -13.63 -13.52 0.54
CA VAL A 270 -12.80 -12.29 0.53
C VAL A 270 -12.58 -11.72 -0.88
N LEU A 271 -12.88 -12.46 -1.95
CA LEU A 271 -12.59 -12.02 -3.33
C LEU A 271 -13.76 -11.24 -4.00
N GLU A 272 -14.97 -11.29 -3.47
CA GLU A 272 -16.14 -10.66 -4.10
C GLU A 272 -16.22 -9.12 -3.93
N THR A 273 -15.40 -8.53 -3.05
CA THR A 273 -15.43 -7.07 -2.82
C THR A 273 -14.62 -6.25 -3.83
N LEU A 274 -13.92 -6.88 -4.78
CA LEU A 274 -13.16 -6.18 -5.83
C LEU A 274 -13.91 -6.05 -7.17
N ASN A 275 -15.08 -6.68 -7.33
CA ASN A 275 -15.78 -6.75 -8.62
C ASN A 275 -17.07 -5.93 -8.73
N MET A 276 -17.31 -4.98 -7.82
CA MET A 276 -18.56 -4.22 -7.81
C MET A 276 -18.39 -2.71 -7.96
N GLU A 277 -17.55 -2.27 -8.89
CA GLU A 277 -17.54 -0.88 -9.37
C GLU A 277 -17.32 -0.79 -10.89
N THR A 278 -18.21 -1.40 -11.68
CA THR A 278 -18.48 -0.93 -13.06
C THR A 278 -19.82 -1.46 -13.56
N SER A 279 -20.91 -0.82 -13.15
CA SER A 279 -22.22 -1.04 -13.77
C SER A 279 -22.89 0.29 -14.07
N VAL A 280 -22.77 0.74 -15.32
CA VAL A 280 -23.54 1.86 -15.88
C VAL A 280 -24.80 1.27 -16.55
N PRO A 281 -26.02 1.80 -16.30
CA PRO A 281 -27.24 1.21 -16.82
C PRO A 281 -27.48 1.63 -18.28
N MET A 282 -27.53 0.66 -19.19
CA MET A 282 -27.83 0.91 -20.61
C MET A 282 -29.34 0.86 -20.85
N GLN A 283 -29.94 2.00 -21.18
CA GLN A 283 -31.32 2.13 -21.66
C GLN A 283 -31.49 1.46 -23.03
N ARG A 284 -32.58 0.70 -23.20
CA ARG A 284 -33.03 0.17 -24.50
C ARG A 284 -33.49 1.30 -25.43
N PRO A 285 -33.11 1.26 -26.71
CA PRO A 285 -33.90 1.85 -27.77
C PRO A 285 -34.61 0.75 -28.57
N HIS A 286 -35.94 0.84 -28.67
CA HIS A 286 -36.69 0.29 -29.79
C HIS A 286 -36.27 1.00 -31.08
N LEU A 287 -36.17 0.29 -32.22
CA LEU A 287 -36.57 0.80 -33.55
C LEU A 287 -36.53 -0.29 -34.65
N SER A 288 -37.71 -0.45 -35.25
CA SER A 288 -38.06 -0.68 -36.67
C SER A 288 -37.28 -1.66 -37.59
N LYS A 289 -38.07 -2.54 -38.22
CA LYS A 289 -37.74 -3.43 -39.36
C LYS A 289 -37.29 -2.65 -40.60
N VAL A 290 -36.15 -3.00 -41.21
CA VAL A 290 -35.87 -2.80 -42.66
C VAL A 290 -35.03 -3.96 -43.24
N LYS A 291 -35.25 -4.21 -44.54
CA LYS A 291 -35.00 -5.40 -45.38
C LYS A 291 -33.54 -5.86 -45.58
N ARG A 292 -33.43 -7.18 -45.79
CA ARG A 292 -32.27 -8.01 -46.22
C ARG A 292 -31.50 -7.46 -47.44
N LYS A 293 -30.17 -7.52 -47.37
CA LYS A 293 -29.26 -7.70 -48.52
C LYS A 293 -28.13 -8.68 -48.14
N LYS A 294 -27.84 -9.65 -49.03
CA LYS A 294 -26.80 -10.69 -48.90
C LYS A 294 -25.39 -10.10 -49.00
N PRO A 295 -24.39 -10.56 -48.22
CA PRO A 295 -22.99 -10.24 -48.50
C PRO A 295 -22.43 -11.19 -49.57
N LYS A 296 -21.79 -10.60 -50.58
CA LYS A 296 -20.92 -11.27 -51.56
C LYS A 296 -19.54 -11.46 -50.92
N GLY A 297 -18.90 -12.61 -51.19
CA GLY A 297 -17.60 -12.99 -50.67
C GLY A 297 -16.47 -12.03 -51.07
N LEU A 298 -15.48 -11.94 -50.20
CA LEU A 298 -14.26 -11.16 -50.37
C LEU A 298 -13.07 -12.10 -50.42
N PHE A 299 -12.68 -12.47 -51.65
CA PHE A 299 -11.28 -12.62 -52.01
C PHE A 299 -10.98 -11.53 -53.04
N ASN A 300 -10.17 -10.56 -52.62
CA ASN A 300 -9.03 -9.95 -53.31
C ASN A 300 -8.42 -8.91 -52.38
#